data_AF-A0A0C1UJR3-F1
#
_entry.id   AF-A0A0C1UJR3-F1
#
_cell.length_a   1.000
_cell.length_b   1.000
_cell.length_c   1.000
_cell.angle_alpha   90.00
_cell.angle_beta   90.00
_cell.angle_gamma   90.00
#
_symmetry.space_group_name_H-M   'P 1'
#
loop_
_entity.id
_entity.type
_entity.pdbx_description
1 polymer ?
#
loop_
_entity_poly.entity_id
_entity_poly.type
_entity_poly.pdbx_seq_one_letter_code
_entity_poly.pdbx_strand_id
1 'polypeptide(L)'
;MGCYIKGFFILLVIGLIVKYPIPFIVMVVALIYFIFKPEKKSVIEEKEIKETYKIPEETFKLHIIDFKYGNEVIANRDFQVWLDGKELCFFGNVSPENLKIKQYIKIKIPTKNINFFTRIGDIYTKGKDREVVDNRETVMEVIDDKNEITYLRFDSDAYEIFVTLVINKEKSLVSLRKTTSGQCK
;
A
#
# COMPACT_ATOMS: atom_id res chain seq x y z
N MET A 1 6.25 -54.50 -12.35
CA MET A 1 4.79 -54.52 -12.59
C MET A 1 4.15 -53.16 -12.94
N GLY A 2 4.91 -52.05 -13.11
CA GLY A 2 4.32 -50.74 -13.41
C GLY A 2 4.09 -50.40 -14.90
N CYS A 3 4.66 -51.17 -15.84
CA CYS A 3 4.60 -50.84 -17.28
C CYS A 3 3.29 -51.28 -17.95
N TYR A 4 2.74 -52.44 -17.55
CA TYR A 4 1.50 -52.99 -18.12
C TYR A 4 0.24 -52.18 -17.75
N ILE A 5 0.24 -51.57 -16.55
CA ILE A 5 -0.90 -50.79 -16.06
C ILE A 5 -1.08 -49.50 -16.87
N LYS A 6 0.01 -48.87 -17.32
CA LYS A 6 -0.03 -47.67 -18.17
C LYS A 6 -0.53 -47.97 -19.59
N GLY A 7 -0.13 -49.10 -20.18
CA GLY A 7 -0.56 -49.51 -21.51
C GLY A 7 -2.07 -49.81 -21.59
N PHE A 8 -2.61 -50.48 -20.56
CA PHE A 8 -4.04 -50.79 -20.49
C PHE A 8 -4.89 -49.52 -20.35
N PHE A 9 -4.44 -48.54 -19.55
CA PHE A 9 -5.17 -47.29 -19.35
C PHE A 9 -5.29 -46.47 -20.64
N ILE A 10 -4.23 -46.44 -21.47
CA ILE A 10 -4.23 -45.73 -22.76
C ILE A 10 -5.22 -46.35 -23.74
N LEU A 11 -5.25 -47.68 -23.86
CA LEU A 11 -6.19 -48.38 -24.74
C LEU A 11 -7.65 -48.17 -24.32
N LEU A 12 -7.92 -48.11 -23.02
CA LEU A 12 -9.26 -47.89 -22.47
C LEU A 12 -9.75 -46.46 -22.75
N VAL A 13 -8.88 -45.46 -22.63
CA VAL A 13 -9.18 -44.06 -22.98
C VAL A 13 -9.46 -43.92 -24.48
N ILE A 14 -8.65 -44.54 -25.35
CA ILE A 14 -8.89 -44.52 -26.81
C ILE A 14 -10.23 -45.18 -27.15
N GLY A 15 -10.55 -46.32 -26.52
CA GLY A 15 -11.84 -47.01 -26.71
C GLY A 15 -13.04 -46.15 -26.29
N LEU A 16 -12.92 -45.40 -25.20
CA LEU A 16 -13.96 -44.47 -24.75
C LEU A 16 -14.15 -43.28 -25.72
N ILE A 17 -13.05 -42.76 -26.31
CA ILE A 17 -13.11 -41.67 -27.31
C ILE A 17 -13.84 -42.13 -28.57
N VAL A 18 -13.56 -43.35 -29.06
CA VAL A 18 -14.18 -43.88 -30.28
C VAL A 18 -15.67 -44.18 -30.08
N LYS A 19 -16.03 -44.75 -28.92
CA LYS A 19 -17.41 -45.19 -28.65
C LYS A 19 -18.33 -44.03 -28.23
N TYR A 20 -17.79 -43.01 -27.57
CA TYR A 20 -18.56 -41.90 -27.04
C TYR A 20 -17.87 -40.54 -27.29
N PRO A 21 -17.71 -40.14 -28.56
CA PRO A 21 -16.95 -38.93 -28.92
C PRO A 21 -17.60 -37.66 -28.37
N ILE A 22 -18.94 -37.59 -28.38
CA ILE A 22 -19.69 -36.42 -27.94
C ILE A 22 -19.50 -36.13 -26.44
N PRO A 23 -19.77 -37.06 -25.50
CA PRO A 23 -19.58 -36.79 -24.07
C PRO A 23 -18.10 -36.58 -23.70
N PHE A 24 -17.15 -37.19 -24.42
CA PHE A 24 -15.73 -36.90 -24.22
C PHE A 24 -15.37 -35.47 -24.61
N ILE A 25 -15.84 -34.98 -25.75
CA ILE A 25 -15.64 -33.58 -26.17
C ILE A 25 -16.30 -32.63 -25.17
N VAL A 26 -17.53 -32.90 -24.71
CA VAL A 26 -18.21 -32.09 -23.68
C VAL A 26 -17.41 -32.06 -22.39
N MET A 27 -16.85 -33.19 -21.95
CA MET A 27 -16.01 -33.27 -20.76
C MET A 27 -14.72 -32.45 -20.92
N VAL A 28 -14.04 -32.54 -22.08
CA VAL A 28 -12.83 -31.77 -22.36
C VAL A 28 -13.12 -30.27 -22.43
N VAL A 29 -14.22 -29.87 -23.09
CA VAL A 29 -14.65 -28.46 -23.15
C VAL A 29 -15.02 -27.94 -21.76
N ALA A 30 -15.69 -28.74 -20.93
CA ALA A 30 -15.98 -28.37 -19.55
C ALA A 30 -14.70 -28.23 -18.71
N LEU A 31 -13.71 -29.10 -18.92
CA LEU A 31 -12.41 -29.05 -18.24
C LEU A 31 -11.62 -27.80 -18.66
N ILE A 32 -11.57 -27.50 -19.96
CA ILE A 32 -10.98 -26.28 -20.52
C ILE A 32 -11.70 -25.06 -19.93
N TYR A 33 -13.03 -25.03 -19.94
CA TYR A 33 -13.79 -23.93 -19.34
C TYR A 33 -13.51 -23.74 -17.84
N PHE A 34 -13.29 -24.82 -17.10
CA PHE A 34 -12.93 -24.76 -15.68
C PHE A 34 -11.50 -24.24 -15.45
N ILE A 35 -10.55 -24.67 -16.29
CA ILE A 35 -9.14 -24.23 -16.26
C ILE A 35 -9.02 -22.75 -16.66
N PHE A 36 -9.78 -22.33 -17.68
CA PHE A 36 -9.76 -20.97 -18.22
C PHE A 36 -10.86 -20.08 -17.65
N LYS A 37 -11.55 -20.50 -16.58
CA LYS A 37 -12.54 -19.64 -15.93
C LYS A 37 -11.82 -18.39 -15.42
N PRO A 38 -12.06 -17.20 -16.02
CA PRO A 38 -11.30 -16.03 -15.66
C PRO A 38 -11.57 -15.68 -14.19
N GLU A 39 -10.51 -15.45 -13.42
CA GLU A 39 -10.58 -14.97 -12.04
C GLU A 39 -11.23 -13.58 -12.02
N LYS A 40 -12.57 -13.53 -12.06
CA LYS A 40 -13.37 -12.31 -11.88
C LYS A 40 -13.32 -11.74 -10.45
N LYS A 41 -12.42 -12.24 -9.59
CA LYS A 41 -12.41 -11.89 -8.15
C LYS A 41 -11.83 -10.50 -7.87
N SER A 42 -10.81 -10.05 -8.60
CA SER A 42 -10.08 -8.83 -8.23
C SER A 42 -10.90 -7.54 -8.35
N VAL A 43 -11.70 -7.40 -9.41
CA VAL A 43 -12.47 -6.17 -9.68
C VAL A 43 -13.69 -6.04 -8.75
N ILE A 44 -14.32 -7.16 -8.39
CA ILE A 44 -15.46 -7.18 -7.46
C ILE A 44 -14.97 -6.83 -6.05
N GLU A 45 -13.84 -7.42 -5.63
CA GLU A 45 -13.24 -7.20 -4.32
C GLU A 45 -12.83 -5.73 -4.11
N GLU A 46 -12.24 -5.06 -5.11
CA GLU A 46 -11.87 -3.64 -4.99
C GLU A 46 -13.09 -2.72 -4.85
N LYS A 47 -14.16 -2.98 -5.62
CA LYS A 47 -15.40 -2.19 -5.55
C LYS A 47 -16.11 -2.38 -4.21
N GLU A 48 -16.19 -3.61 -3.72
CA GLU A 48 -16.75 -3.92 -2.40
C GLU A 48 -15.96 -3.26 -1.27
N ILE A 49 -14.63 -3.23 -1.35
CA ILE A 49 -13.77 -2.54 -0.38
C ILE A 49 -14.03 -1.03 -0.41
N LYS A 50 -14.06 -0.41 -1.59
CA LYS A 50 -14.30 1.04 -1.73
C LYS A 50 -15.66 1.44 -1.16
N GLU A 51 -16.70 0.64 -1.41
CA GLU A 51 -18.04 0.86 -0.87
C GLU A 51 -18.07 0.66 0.66
N THR A 52 -17.47 -0.41 1.16
CA THR A 52 -17.42 -0.74 2.60
C THR A 52 -16.72 0.36 3.41
N TYR A 53 -15.58 0.85 2.92
CA TYR A 53 -14.75 1.83 3.62
C TYR A 53 -15.02 3.28 3.22
N LYS A 54 -15.96 3.51 2.29
CA LYS A 54 -16.32 4.83 1.74
C LYS A 54 -15.08 5.59 1.27
N ILE A 55 -14.29 4.94 0.43
CA ILE A 55 -13.07 5.53 -0.14
C ILE A 55 -13.50 6.35 -1.36
N PRO A 56 -13.15 7.65 -1.45
CA PRO A 56 -13.48 8.47 -2.61
C PRO A 56 -12.71 8.01 -3.85
N GLU A 57 -13.15 8.45 -5.02
CA GLU A 57 -12.45 8.14 -6.28
C GLU A 57 -11.09 8.84 -6.36
N GLU A 58 -10.99 10.05 -5.79
CA GLU A 58 -9.77 10.85 -5.74
C GLU A 58 -9.06 10.64 -4.39
N THR A 59 -7.94 9.91 -4.41
CA THR A 59 -7.05 9.72 -3.26
C THR A 59 -5.60 9.93 -3.66
N PHE A 60 -4.78 10.31 -2.68
CA PHE A 60 -3.33 10.35 -2.82
C PHE A 60 -2.73 9.04 -2.33
N LYS A 61 -1.67 8.56 -2.98
CA LYS A 61 -0.89 7.43 -2.47
C LYS A 61 0.30 7.96 -1.69
N LEU A 62 0.55 7.40 -0.52
CA LEU A 62 1.76 7.70 0.24
C LEU A 62 2.32 6.46 0.90
N HIS A 63 3.62 6.47 1.12
CA HIS A 63 4.33 5.45 1.88
C HIS A 63 4.53 5.91 3.32
N ILE A 64 4.15 5.05 4.26
CA ILE A 64 4.37 5.23 5.69
C ILE A 64 5.69 4.57 6.06
N ILE A 65 6.63 5.35 6.59
CA ILE A 65 7.89 4.86 7.15
C ILE A 65 7.61 4.29 8.55
N ASP A 66 7.03 5.11 9.43
CA ASP A 66 6.71 4.75 10.81
C ASP A 66 5.49 5.55 11.29
N PHE A 67 4.44 4.84 11.72
CA PHE A 67 3.19 5.41 12.16
C PHE A 67 2.73 4.68 13.40
N LYS A 68 2.76 5.40 14.53
CA LYS A 68 2.13 4.96 15.76
C LYS A 68 0.93 5.85 16.04
N TYR A 69 -0.25 5.29 16.21
CA TYR A 69 -1.43 6.06 16.60
C TYR A 69 -2.35 5.21 17.46
N GLY A 70 -2.56 5.64 18.71
CA GLY A 70 -3.19 4.80 19.72
C GLY A 70 -2.36 3.53 19.95
N ASN A 71 -2.97 2.36 19.76
CA ASN A 71 -2.33 1.05 19.94
C ASN A 71 -1.76 0.45 18.64
N GLU A 72 -1.97 1.11 17.50
CA GLU A 72 -1.53 0.59 16.20
C GLU A 72 -0.12 1.07 15.90
N VAL A 73 0.73 0.16 15.42
CA VAL A 73 2.08 0.43 14.92
C VAL A 73 2.16 -0.09 13.49
N ILE A 74 2.35 0.81 12.54
CA ILE A 74 2.39 0.53 11.11
C ILE A 74 3.71 1.09 10.58
N ALA A 75 4.49 0.25 9.92
CA ALA A 75 5.77 0.66 9.35
C ALA A 75 5.96 0.02 7.98
N ASN A 76 6.58 0.77 7.06
CA ASN A 76 6.91 0.35 5.69
C ASN A 76 5.69 -0.18 4.90
N ARG A 77 4.67 0.67 4.75
CA ARG A 77 3.40 0.31 4.08
C ARG A 77 2.82 1.45 3.27
N ASP A 78 2.18 1.10 2.15
CA ASP A 78 1.49 2.06 1.29
C ASP A 78 0.04 2.27 1.73
N PHE A 79 -0.37 3.53 1.77
CA PHE A 79 -1.72 3.96 2.13
C PHE A 79 -2.30 4.90 1.06
N GLN A 80 -3.61 4.85 0.93
CA GLN A 80 -4.41 5.88 0.27
C GLN A 80 -4.82 6.92 1.31
N VAL A 81 -4.71 8.20 0.96
CA VAL A 81 -4.96 9.33 1.86
C VAL A 81 -5.82 10.38 1.20
N TRP A 82 -6.78 10.89 1.97
CA TRP A 82 -7.68 11.95 1.55
C TRP A 82 -8.21 12.71 2.76
N LEU A 83 -8.83 13.85 2.51
CA LEU A 83 -9.53 14.62 3.52
C LEU A 83 -11.03 14.29 3.47
N ASP A 84 -11.60 13.85 4.59
CA ASP A 84 -13.04 13.63 4.79
C ASP A 84 -13.56 14.68 5.78
N GLY A 85 -13.99 15.83 5.26
CA GLY A 85 -14.39 16.98 6.08
C GLY A 85 -13.23 17.54 6.91
N LYS A 86 -13.23 17.29 8.22
CA LYS A 86 -12.18 17.72 9.16
C LYS A 86 -11.27 16.58 9.61
N GLU A 87 -11.31 15.43 8.94
CA GLU A 87 -10.52 14.26 9.29
C GLU A 87 -9.58 13.90 8.13
N LEU A 88 -8.29 13.75 8.43
CA LEU A 88 -7.33 13.16 7.51
C LEU A 88 -7.46 11.63 7.61
N CYS A 89 -7.85 10.99 6.51
CA CYS A 89 -8.11 9.56 6.46
C CYS A 89 -6.95 8.83 5.78
N PHE A 90 -6.55 7.69 6.36
CA PHE A 90 -5.56 6.78 5.82
C PHE A 90 -6.21 5.41 5.64
N PHE A 91 -6.10 4.81 4.46
CA PHE A 91 -6.58 3.45 4.20
C PHE A 91 -5.50 2.60 3.56
N GLY A 92 -5.25 1.42 4.10
CA GLY A 92 -4.18 0.56 3.63
C GLY A 92 -4.38 -0.89 4.03
N ASN A 93 -3.65 -1.76 3.31
CA ASN A 93 -3.55 -3.18 3.66
C ASN A 93 -2.40 -3.36 4.65
N VAL A 94 -2.70 -3.94 5.81
CA VAL A 94 -1.73 -4.23 6.87
C VAL A 94 -1.45 -5.72 7.03
N SER A 95 -1.89 -6.54 6.07
CA SER A 95 -1.57 -7.95 6.06
C SER A 95 -0.07 -8.22 6.17
N PRO A 96 0.32 -9.19 6.99
CA PRO A 96 1.67 -9.76 6.92
C PRO A 96 1.89 -10.31 5.51
N GLU A 97 3.05 -10.00 4.92
CA GLU A 97 3.40 -10.41 3.53
C GLU A 97 3.32 -11.94 3.33
N ASN A 98 3.48 -12.70 4.42
CA ASN A 98 3.49 -14.15 4.42
C ASN A 98 2.09 -14.79 4.54
N LEU A 99 1.03 -13.99 4.69
CA LEU A 99 -0.34 -14.50 4.85
C LEU A 99 -1.22 -14.09 3.67
N LYS A 100 -1.99 -15.06 3.14
CA LYS A 100 -3.00 -14.81 2.09
C LYS A 100 -4.27 -14.11 2.62
N ILE A 101 -4.31 -13.75 3.90
CA ILE A 101 -5.44 -13.07 4.51
C ILE A 101 -5.22 -11.57 4.32
N LYS A 102 -6.12 -10.91 3.58
CA LYS A 102 -6.11 -9.44 3.44
C LYS A 102 -6.75 -8.79 4.66
N GLN A 103 -6.03 -7.90 5.34
CA GLN A 103 -6.51 -7.14 6.48
C GLN A 103 -6.36 -5.66 6.15
N TYR A 104 -7.49 -4.97 6.09
CA TYR A 104 -7.52 -3.55 5.79
C TYR A 104 -7.85 -2.76 7.04
N ILE A 105 -7.21 -1.61 7.17
CA ILE A 105 -7.49 -0.65 8.23
C ILE A 105 -7.78 0.71 7.63
N LYS A 106 -8.65 1.47 8.33
CA LYS A 106 -8.91 2.87 8.06
C LYS A 106 -8.60 3.66 9.32
N ILE A 107 -7.59 4.51 9.26
CA ILE A 107 -7.22 5.40 10.36
C ILE A 107 -7.75 6.79 10.06
N LYS A 108 -8.27 7.45 11.07
CA LYS A 108 -8.81 8.81 10.99
C LYS A 108 -8.12 9.68 12.01
N ILE A 109 -7.52 10.77 11.55
CA ILE A 109 -6.89 11.76 12.40
C ILE A 109 -7.67 13.07 12.25
N PRO A 110 -8.35 13.56 13.30
CA PRO A 110 -8.95 14.88 13.26
C PRO A 110 -7.87 15.94 12.95
N THR A 111 -8.11 16.79 11.96
CA THR A 111 -7.16 17.85 11.56
C THR A 111 -6.85 18.82 12.72
N LYS A 112 -7.77 18.98 13.67
CA LYS A 112 -7.54 19.74 14.92
C LYS A 112 -6.42 19.12 15.79
N ASN A 113 -6.24 17.80 15.73
CA ASN A 113 -5.26 17.05 16.51
C ASN A 113 -3.88 17.09 15.84
N ILE A 114 -3.80 17.44 14.55
CA ILE A 114 -2.51 17.68 13.88
C ILE A 114 -1.99 19.02 14.38
N ASN A 115 -0.87 19.02 15.13
CA ASN A 115 -0.24 20.27 15.56
C ASN A 115 0.53 20.89 14.41
N PHE A 116 1.40 20.11 13.76
CA PHE A 116 2.08 20.54 12.55
C PHE A 116 2.58 19.35 11.70
N PHE A 117 3.03 19.66 10.49
CA PHE A 117 3.91 18.78 9.71
C PHE A 117 5.04 19.59 9.06
N THR A 118 6.15 18.92 8.74
CA THR A 118 7.36 19.50 8.15
C THR A 118 8.17 18.42 7.44
N ARG A 119 9.12 18.83 6.59
CA ARG A 119 10.21 17.96 6.14
C ARG A 119 11.39 18.03 7.11
N ILE A 120 12.06 16.91 7.32
CA ILE A 120 13.35 16.81 8.03
C ILE A 120 14.32 16.00 7.18
N GLY A 121 15.64 16.21 7.37
CA GLY A 121 16.67 15.51 6.60
C GLY A 121 17.41 16.44 5.64
N ASP A 122 18.31 15.85 4.87
CA ASP A 122 19.27 16.58 4.04
C ASP A 122 19.02 16.33 2.56
N ILE A 123 19.24 17.37 1.75
CA ILE A 123 19.43 17.26 0.30
C ILE A 123 20.90 17.49 0.03
N TYR A 124 21.53 16.58 -0.71
CA TYR A 124 22.94 16.72 -1.09
C TYR A 124 23.17 16.25 -2.50
N THR A 125 24.26 16.73 -3.11
CA THR A 125 24.70 16.24 -4.42
C THR A 125 25.73 15.14 -4.25
N LYS A 126 25.55 14.00 -4.91
CA LYS A 126 26.46 12.85 -4.87
C LYS A 126 27.20 12.71 -6.21
N GLY A 127 28.47 12.32 -6.13
CA GLY A 127 29.29 11.95 -7.29
C GLY A 127 29.76 13.12 -8.15
N LYS A 128 30.51 12.80 -9.22
CA LYS A 128 31.01 13.79 -10.19
C LYS A 128 29.90 14.37 -11.06
N ASP A 129 28.82 13.61 -11.26
CA ASP A 129 27.68 14.00 -12.09
C ASP A 129 26.69 14.92 -11.38
N ARG A 130 26.96 15.28 -10.11
CA ARG A 130 26.13 16.17 -9.27
C ARG A 130 24.68 15.68 -9.16
N GLU A 131 24.49 14.37 -9.05
CA GLU A 131 23.17 13.78 -8.81
C GLU A 131 22.58 14.32 -7.51
N VAL A 132 21.40 14.91 -7.56
CA VAL A 132 20.70 15.41 -6.37
C VAL A 132 20.04 14.24 -5.67
N VAL A 133 20.47 13.98 -4.44
CA VAL A 133 19.90 12.97 -3.56
C VAL A 133 19.08 13.69 -2.48
N ASP A 134 17.79 13.39 -2.42
CA ASP A 134 16.88 13.88 -1.40
C ASP A 134 16.59 12.78 -0.39
N ASN A 135 17.19 12.88 0.80
CA ASN A 135 16.96 11.95 1.91
C ASN A 135 16.02 12.55 2.96
N ARG A 136 15.17 13.51 2.56
CA ARG A 136 14.19 14.08 3.48
C ARG A 136 13.05 13.11 3.74
N GLU A 137 12.49 13.23 4.92
CA GLU A 137 11.25 12.57 5.33
C GLU A 137 10.25 13.64 5.75
N THR A 138 8.97 13.31 5.62
CA THR A 138 7.89 14.15 6.15
C THR A 138 7.52 13.68 7.54
N VAL A 139 7.53 14.58 8.52
CA VAL A 139 7.12 14.31 9.89
C VAL A 139 5.87 15.10 10.22
N MET A 140 4.88 14.43 10.80
CA MET A 140 3.66 15.03 11.31
C MET A 140 3.57 14.81 12.82
N GLU A 141 3.35 15.89 13.57
CA GLU A 141 3.06 15.84 14.99
C GLU A 141 1.54 15.83 15.22
N VAL A 142 1.07 14.82 15.95
CA VAL A 142 -0.33 14.63 16.30
C VAL A 142 -0.45 14.56 17.82
N ILE A 143 -1.44 15.28 18.35
CA ILE A 143 -1.78 15.33 19.78
C ILE A 143 -3.09 14.60 19.96
N ASP A 144 -3.10 13.55 20.77
CA ASP A 144 -4.31 12.77 21.03
C ASP A 144 -5.23 13.44 22.08
N ASP A 145 -6.38 12.82 22.37
CA ASP A 145 -7.34 13.34 23.34
C ASP A 145 -6.83 13.30 24.80
N LYS A 146 -5.71 12.59 25.06
CA LYS A 146 -5.01 12.56 26.35
C LYS A 146 -3.85 13.56 26.40
N ASN A 147 -3.69 14.39 25.36
CA ASN A 147 -2.60 15.33 25.20
C ASN A 147 -1.22 14.65 25.09
N GLU A 148 -1.19 13.39 24.65
CA GLU A 148 0.04 12.67 24.31
C GLU A 148 0.47 13.02 22.88
N ILE A 149 1.76 13.31 22.71
CA ILE A 149 2.34 13.71 21.43
C ILE A 149 2.86 12.46 20.72
N THR A 150 2.46 12.29 19.47
CA THR A 150 3.00 11.24 18.60
C THR A 150 3.51 11.82 17.29
N TYR A 151 4.64 11.29 16.82
CA TYR A 151 5.24 11.67 15.55
C TYR A 151 5.00 10.56 14.52
N LEU A 152 4.45 10.95 13.38
CA LEU A 152 4.22 10.08 12.23
C LEU A 152 5.25 10.44 11.15
N ARG A 153 5.90 9.43 10.58
CA ARG A 153 6.98 9.56 9.60
C ARG A 153 6.56 8.95 8.27
N PHE A 154 6.78 9.72 7.21
CA PHE A 154 6.40 9.39 5.85
C PHE A 154 7.54 9.76 4.90
N ASP A 155 7.49 9.24 3.68
CA ASP A 155 8.43 9.66 2.63
C ASP A 155 8.31 11.16 2.32
N SER A 156 9.34 11.72 1.68
CA SER A 156 9.42 13.15 1.32
C SER A 156 8.22 13.65 0.50
N ASP A 157 7.64 12.76 -0.32
CA ASP A 157 6.52 13.05 -1.21
C ASP A 157 5.23 13.34 -0.44
N ALA A 158 5.10 12.81 0.79
CA ALA A 158 3.93 13.04 1.64
C ALA A 158 3.75 14.52 2.00
N TYR A 159 4.83 15.31 2.00
CA TYR A 159 4.75 16.73 2.30
C TYR A 159 3.87 17.49 1.29
N GLU A 160 4.03 17.25 0.00
CA GLU A 160 3.22 17.95 -1.03
C GLU A 160 1.74 17.56 -0.90
N ILE A 161 1.48 16.30 -0.53
CA ILE A 161 0.14 15.80 -0.24
C ILE A 161 -0.44 16.56 0.97
N PHE A 162 0.31 16.71 2.06
CA PHE A 162 -0.17 17.41 3.26
C PHE A 162 -0.29 18.93 3.07
N VAL A 163 0.57 19.55 2.26
CA VAL A 163 0.38 20.95 1.83
C VAL A 163 -0.93 21.08 1.07
N THR A 164 -1.33 20.08 0.29
CA THR A 164 -2.62 20.10 -0.42
C THR A 164 -3.81 19.87 0.52
N LEU A 165 -3.69 18.93 1.46
CA LEU A 165 -4.82 18.48 2.28
C LEU A 165 -5.02 19.27 3.58
N VAL A 166 -3.94 19.75 4.21
CA VAL A 166 -3.94 20.35 5.56
C VAL A 166 -2.99 21.54 5.67
N ILE A 167 -2.92 22.39 4.63
CA ILE A 167 -1.95 23.48 4.49
C ILE A 167 -1.74 24.36 5.73
N ASN A 168 -2.80 24.61 6.49
CA ASN A 168 -2.77 25.45 7.69
C ASN A 168 -2.00 24.83 8.87
N LYS A 169 -1.51 23.59 8.72
CA LYS A 169 -0.67 22.87 9.68
C LYS A 169 0.80 22.80 9.25
N GLU A 170 1.16 23.34 8.10
CA GLU A 170 2.55 23.37 7.66
C GLU A 170 3.38 24.23 8.61
N LYS A 171 4.53 23.71 9.06
CA LYS A 171 5.56 24.52 9.73
C LYS A 171 6.87 24.39 8.97
N SER A 172 7.49 25.52 8.70
CA SER A 172 8.84 25.56 8.16
C SER A 172 9.86 25.41 9.31
N LEU A 173 10.37 24.19 9.50
CA LEU A 173 11.54 23.97 10.37
C LEU A 173 12.84 24.18 9.59
N VAL A 174 13.05 25.38 9.04
CA VAL A 174 14.36 25.74 8.50
C VAL A 174 15.29 26.02 9.68
N SER A 175 15.97 24.96 10.13
CA SER A 175 17.18 25.09 10.92
C SER A 175 18.24 25.76 10.04
N LEU A 176 18.38 27.09 10.18
CA LEU A 176 19.59 27.79 9.79
C LEU A 176 20.73 27.21 10.63
N ARG A 177 21.40 26.17 10.13
CA ARG A 177 22.77 25.88 10.58
C ARG A 177 23.55 27.15 10.28
N LYS A 178 23.79 27.97 11.30
CA LYS A 178 24.85 28.97 11.26
C LYS A 178 26.10 28.19 10.88
N THR A 179 26.54 28.34 9.63
CA THR A 179 27.90 28.02 9.24
C THR A 179 28.79 28.88 10.10
N THR A 180 29.28 28.32 11.21
CA THR A 180 30.49 28.80 11.86
C THR A 180 31.61 28.58 10.86
N SER A 181 31.76 29.51 9.93
CA SER A 181 33.02 29.81 9.26
C SER A 181 33.95 30.40 10.32
N GLY A 182 34.45 29.53 11.19
CA GLY A 182 35.32 29.87 12.31
C GLY A 182 36.69 29.25 12.12
N GLN A 183 37.55 29.96 11.40
CA GLN A 183 39.01 29.95 11.50
C GLN A 183 39.74 28.61 11.38
N CYS A 184 40.27 28.33 10.18
CA CYS A 184 41.61 27.73 10.10
C CYS A 184 42.60 28.73 10.73
N LYS A 185 43.26 28.31 11.81
CA LYS A 185 44.58 28.80 12.21
C LYS A 185 45.61 27.76 11.81
#